data_AF-A0A496TG61-F1
#
_entry.id   AF-A0A496TG61-F1
#
_cell.length_a   1.000
_cell.length_b   1.000
_cell.length_c   1.000
_cell.angle_alpha   90.00
_cell.angle_beta   90.00
_cell.angle_gamma   90.00
#
_symmetry.space_group_name_H-M   'P 1'
#
loop_
_entity.id
_entity.type
_entity.pdbx_description
1 polymer ?
#
loop_
_entity_poly.entity_id
_entity_poly.type
_entity_poly.pdbx_seq_one_letter_code
_entity_poly.pdbx_strand_id
1 'polypeptide(L)'
;AMTISSPSLTLSTAGTPAAQTYVVGKTEAELVGVSLRAGNASDIKVTALRFNFTASGFDASNDISKIALFDGDDQVSDWESVTNNATADYVTFDNLSITISAGQTKVLVAKADIQASASTGTVYAVIPTLNASNYSTYISAQDEESNTVQPTGSLTGPTITIASAGTVTIAQAPSDTETRAGLIVAGNEVVLGKFRFTAQREDLELKKINIGVVDSATATSATTTADEISMLKLYDGTTLIGEQPLDSSTGLATFTGLSGFVVPKDSSKTLTVKADLNTISGGADSGTSLYAFLSTSSFEMLGQNTITTFSTSTGCIGTNGCYGNRKVVYKTVPTIEVADAEDTLLSINSEEPLMKFTVTADSAEQVSIKRITLQISVTNATVSLDTLGDIAIKDVTNNVWYRTSDSTLTHTTTSDIGDGKSATSTITFADTGGVTIAAGSSVTFQVYINVTALGSGSASVQGKLILHTSEESAPATPAAYSSVASGNNYFIWSDNSEVPHSESSSDWLNGYKVEGMPTSAKTISKSS
;
A
#
# COMPACT_ATOMS: atom_id res chain seq x y z
N ALA A 1 54.45 -20.44 43.86
CA ALA A 1 54.88 -19.31 43.02
C ALA A 1 53.66 -18.41 42.82
N MET A 2 53.64 -17.21 43.38
CA MET A 2 52.63 -16.21 43.04
C MET A 2 53.02 -15.61 41.69
N THR A 3 52.21 -15.83 40.66
CA THR A 3 52.28 -15.06 39.42
C THR A 3 51.82 -13.64 39.73
N ILE A 4 52.75 -12.68 39.73
CA ILE A 4 52.43 -11.26 39.72
C ILE A 4 51.83 -10.98 38.34
N SER A 5 50.53 -10.69 38.28
CA SER A 5 49.88 -10.21 37.05
C SER A 5 50.08 -8.70 37.00
N SER A 6 50.68 -8.17 35.95
CA SER A 6 50.81 -6.72 35.76
C SER A 6 49.50 -6.11 35.24
N PRO A 7 49.14 -4.89 35.68
CA PRO A 7 48.09 -4.09 35.04
C PRO A 7 48.33 -3.98 33.53
N SER A 8 47.27 -4.09 32.75
CA SER A 8 47.34 -4.02 31.29
C SER A 8 46.04 -3.47 30.72
N LEU A 9 46.15 -2.78 29.61
CA LEU A 9 45.02 -2.27 28.83
C LEU A 9 45.21 -2.70 27.38
N THR A 10 44.21 -3.39 26.82
CA THR A 10 44.18 -3.75 25.40
C THR A 10 43.03 -3.03 24.72
N LEU A 11 43.28 -2.44 23.55
CA LEU A 11 42.25 -1.82 22.74
C LEU A 11 41.98 -2.58 21.44
N SER A 12 40.76 -2.47 20.94
CA SER A 12 40.37 -2.92 19.61
C SER A 12 39.23 -2.08 19.07
N THR A 13 38.96 -2.16 17.76
CA THR A 13 37.70 -1.63 17.20
C THR A 13 36.51 -2.36 17.84
N ALA A 14 35.47 -1.62 18.22
CA ALA A 14 34.19 -2.19 18.63
C ALA A 14 33.33 -2.54 17.41
N GLY A 15 32.34 -3.43 17.58
CA GLY A 15 31.44 -3.84 16.48
C GLY A 15 30.42 -2.76 16.08
N THR A 16 30.30 -1.70 16.85
CA THR A 16 29.36 -0.58 16.64
C THR A 16 30.12 0.75 16.71
N PRO A 17 29.85 1.71 15.80
CA PRO A 17 28.95 1.60 14.64
C PRO A 17 29.53 0.69 13.54
N ALA A 18 28.67 0.21 12.64
CA ALA A 18 29.09 -0.39 11.38
C ALA A 18 29.29 0.70 10.31
N ALA A 19 29.90 0.33 9.17
CA ALA A 19 29.99 1.22 8.01
C ALA A 19 28.59 1.61 7.53
N GLN A 20 28.35 2.91 7.37
CA GLN A 20 27.05 3.46 7.00
C GLN A 20 27.20 4.83 6.32
N THR A 21 26.08 5.37 5.85
CA THR A 21 26.02 6.71 5.25
C THR A 21 25.25 7.67 6.15
N TYR A 22 25.86 8.81 6.45
CA TYR A 22 25.17 9.98 6.98
C TYR A 22 24.98 11.03 5.89
N VAL A 23 24.05 11.94 6.11
CA VAL A 23 23.93 13.16 5.32
C VAL A 23 24.63 14.31 6.05
N VAL A 24 25.04 15.34 5.31
CA VAL A 24 25.52 16.59 5.89
C VAL A 24 24.50 17.16 6.91
N GLY A 25 24.98 17.86 7.92
CA GLY A 25 24.13 18.41 8.99
C GLY A 25 23.70 17.38 10.05
N LYS A 26 24.09 16.11 9.94
CA LYS A 26 23.75 15.09 10.94
C LYS A 26 24.42 15.39 12.28
N THR A 27 23.60 15.51 13.33
CA THR A 27 24.06 15.57 14.72
C THR A 27 24.28 14.18 15.31
N GLU A 28 25.25 14.09 16.22
CA GLU A 28 25.65 12.88 16.94
C GLU A 28 25.87 11.65 16.02
N ALA A 29 26.45 11.88 14.85
CA ALA A 29 26.87 10.81 13.94
C ALA A 29 27.91 9.93 14.63
N GLU A 30 27.59 8.65 14.85
CA GLU A 30 28.53 7.67 15.39
C GLU A 30 29.61 7.39 14.34
N LEU A 31 30.86 7.76 14.64
CA LEU A 31 31.98 7.61 13.71
C LEU A 31 32.82 6.37 13.98
N VAL A 32 33.02 6.03 15.26
CA VAL A 32 33.88 4.92 15.67
C VAL A 32 33.55 4.46 17.08
N GLY A 33 33.64 3.15 17.32
CA GLY A 33 33.62 2.58 18.66
C GLY A 33 34.97 1.96 19.02
N VAL A 34 35.42 2.20 20.25
CA VAL A 34 36.64 1.61 20.82
C VAL A 34 36.27 0.68 21.96
N SER A 35 36.77 -0.55 21.89
CA SER A 35 36.69 -1.53 22.98
C SER A 35 37.98 -1.45 23.79
N LEU A 36 37.87 -1.13 25.07
CA LEU A 36 38.97 -1.00 26.02
C LEU A 36 38.82 -2.08 27.07
N ARG A 37 39.79 -3.01 27.14
CA ARG A 37 39.75 -4.14 28.07
C ARG A 37 40.90 -4.06 29.08
N ALA A 38 40.55 -4.02 30.36
CA ALA A 38 41.50 -4.14 31.45
C ALA A 38 41.90 -5.61 31.64
N GLY A 39 43.17 -5.86 31.93
CA GLY A 39 43.64 -7.15 32.40
C GLY A 39 43.05 -7.50 33.77
N ASN A 40 43.25 -8.74 34.23
CA ASN A 40 42.69 -9.22 35.50
C ASN A 40 43.42 -8.71 36.76
N ALA A 41 44.43 -7.84 36.61
CA ALA A 41 45.33 -7.48 37.69
C ALA A 41 44.81 -6.35 38.59
N SER A 42 44.20 -5.32 38.00
CA SER A 42 43.70 -4.13 38.69
C SER A 42 42.68 -3.41 37.81
N ASP A 43 41.93 -2.49 38.41
CA ASP A 43 41.16 -1.52 37.64
C ASP A 43 42.12 -0.59 36.87
N ILE A 44 41.63 -0.07 35.75
CA ILE A 44 42.39 0.84 34.88
C ILE A 44 41.60 2.13 34.70
N LYS A 45 42.21 3.27 35.02
CA LYS A 45 41.66 4.60 34.77
C LYS A 45 42.23 5.19 33.47
N VAL A 46 41.37 5.43 32.50
CA VAL A 46 41.70 6.14 31.25
C VAL A 46 41.44 7.63 31.44
N THR A 47 42.46 8.44 31.15
CA THR A 47 42.49 9.90 31.38
C THR A 47 42.58 10.72 30.11
N ALA A 48 43.07 10.11 29.02
CA ALA A 48 43.00 10.70 27.69
C ALA A 48 42.91 9.62 26.61
N LEU A 49 42.22 9.96 25.52
CA LEU A 49 42.08 9.13 24.32
C LEU A 49 42.16 10.03 23.09
N ARG A 50 42.93 9.64 22.07
CA ARG A 50 43.04 10.36 20.81
C ARG A 50 42.74 9.44 19.63
N PHE A 51 42.01 9.96 18.67
CA PHE A 51 41.84 9.37 17.35
C PHE A 51 42.49 10.23 16.29
N ASN A 52 43.13 9.60 15.30
CA ASN A 52 43.42 10.27 14.03
C ASN A 52 42.30 9.96 13.04
N PHE A 53 42.06 10.86 12.09
CA PHE A 53 41.11 10.65 11.00
C PHE A 53 41.86 10.39 9.69
N THR A 54 41.32 9.45 8.92
CA THR A 54 41.64 9.28 7.50
C THR A 54 40.37 9.56 6.71
N ALA A 55 40.46 10.42 5.71
CA ALA A 55 39.31 10.83 4.91
C ALA A 55 39.64 10.94 3.42
N SER A 56 38.61 10.83 2.57
CA SER A 56 38.68 11.01 1.12
C SER A 56 37.48 11.83 0.65
N GLY A 57 37.74 13.03 0.11
CA GLY A 57 36.68 13.98 -0.27
C GLY A 57 35.98 14.68 0.91
N PHE A 58 36.32 14.32 2.15
CA PHE A 58 35.85 14.91 3.40
C PHE A 58 37.05 15.49 4.16
N ASP A 59 36.88 16.63 4.83
CA ASP A 59 37.90 17.28 5.65
C ASP A 59 37.47 17.22 7.11
N ALA A 60 38.02 16.27 7.89
CA ALA A 60 37.55 16.05 9.25
C ALA A 60 37.71 17.28 10.14
N SER A 61 38.76 18.09 9.95
CA SER A 61 39.01 19.30 10.73
C SER A 61 38.03 20.44 10.46
N ASN A 62 37.50 20.53 9.24
CA ASN A 62 36.55 21.58 8.85
C ASN A 62 35.09 21.10 8.86
N ASP A 63 34.84 19.86 8.47
CA ASP A 63 33.50 19.32 8.24
C ASP A 63 32.87 18.71 9.52
N ILE A 64 33.67 18.39 10.54
CA ILE A 64 33.18 18.02 11.88
C ILE A 64 33.17 19.27 12.76
N SER A 65 31.98 19.68 13.20
CA SER A 65 31.84 20.87 14.07
C SER A 65 32.30 20.61 15.50
N LYS A 66 31.98 19.43 16.05
CA LYS A 66 32.39 18.95 17.37
C LYS A 66 32.21 17.45 17.48
N ILE A 67 32.97 16.80 18.36
CA ILE A 67 32.92 15.35 18.62
C ILE A 67 33.09 15.08 20.13
N ALA A 68 32.42 14.06 20.67
CA ALA A 68 32.53 13.64 22.06
C ALA A 68 32.49 12.10 22.18
N LEU A 69 32.96 11.57 23.30
CA LEU A 69 32.87 10.15 23.66
C LEU A 69 31.62 9.87 24.48
N PHE A 70 30.97 8.75 24.17
CA PHE A 70 29.78 8.25 24.85
C PHE A 70 29.98 6.82 25.34
N ASP A 71 29.43 6.51 26.51
CA ASP A 71 29.24 5.16 27.06
C ASP A 71 27.75 4.84 27.01
N GLY A 72 27.31 4.13 25.96
CA GLY A 72 25.90 4.03 25.62
C GLY A 72 25.32 5.40 25.26
N ASP A 73 24.39 5.89 26.07
CA ASP A 73 23.74 7.21 25.91
C ASP A 73 24.41 8.29 26.78
N ASP A 74 25.28 7.91 27.72
CA ASP A 74 25.93 8.85 28.63
C ASP A 74 27.17 9.47 27.96
N GLN A 75 27.21 10.79 27.85
CA GLN A 75 28.40 11.51 27.40
C GLN A 75 29.49 11.44 28.49
N VAL A 76 30.70 10.98 28.15
CA VAL A 76 31.81 10.75 29.09
C VAL A 76 33.06 11.61 28.82
N SER A 77 33.01 12.49 27.82
CA SER A 77 34.02 13.52 27.56
C SER A 77 33.36 14.87 27.31
N ASP A 78 34.14 15.94 27.33
CA ASP A 78 33.71 17.21 26.76
C ASP A 78 33.57 17.11 25.22
N TRP A 79 32.90 18.11 24.64
CA TRP A 79 32.84 18.28 23.20
C TRP A 79 34.14 18.92 22.70
N GLU A 80 34.79 18.25 21.75
CA GLU A 80 36.08 18.65 21.21
C GLU A 80 36.00 19.00 19.72
N SER A 81 36.91 19.86 19.26
CA SER A 81 37.11 20.13 17.83
C SER A 81 38.17 19.21 17.24
N VAL A 82 38.01 18.82 15.97
CA VAL A 82 39.05 18.10 15.26
C VAL A 82 40.19 19.07 14.90
N THR A 83 41.40 18.75 15.33
CA THR A 83 42.61 19.52 15.04
C THR A 83 43.13 19.17 13.66
N ASN A 84 43.27 20.19 12.80
CA ASN A 84 43.96 20.06 11.52
C ASN A 84 45.45 19.76 11.75
N ASN A 85 46.00 18.77 11.06
CA ASN A 85 47.41 18.44 11.18
C ASN A 85 48.00 17.86 9.89
N ALA A 86 49.21 18.30 9.55
CA ALA A 86 49.86 18.04 8.26
C ALA A 86 49.98 16.55 7.88
N THR A 87 49.98 15.64 8.85
CA THR A 87 50.06 14.19 8.61
C THR A 87 48.71 13.50 8.65
N ALA A 88 47.89 13.85 9.65
CA ALA A 88 46.54 13.34 9.84
C ALA A 88 45.85 14.21 10.88
N ASP A 89 44.63 14.66 10.54
CA ASP A 89 43.74 15.33 11.47
C ASP A 89 43.46 14.43 12.66
N TYR A 90 43.22 15.03 13.83
CA TYR A 90 43.00 14.25 15.04
C TYR A 90 42.11 14.96 16.04
N VAL A 91 41.51 14.18 16.92
CA VAL A 91 40.86 14.70 18.13
C VAL A 91 41.49 14.06 19.35
N THR A 92 41.74 14.86 20.37
CA THR A 92 42.15 14.38 21.69
C THR A 92 41.02 14.67 22.66
N PHE A 93 40.51 13.64 23.32
CA PHE A 93 39.67 13.76 24.49
C PHE A 93 40.59 13.67 25.70
N ASP A 94 40.74 14.76 26.43
CA ASP A 94 41.49 14.79 27.68
C ASP A 94 40.54 14.92 28.88
N ASN A 95 41.10 15.04 30.09
CA ASN A 95 40.35 15.16 31.34
C ASN A 95 39.32 14.03 31.58
N LEU A 96 39.55 12.86 30.99
CA LEU A 96 38.67 11.70 31.16
C LEU A 96 38.80 11.14 32.57
N SER A 97 37.70 10.59 33.09
CA SER A 97 37.70 9.84 34.36
C SER A 97 37.00 8.49 34.18
N ILE A 98 37.42 7.75 33.17
CA ILE A 98 36.80 6.49 32.78
C ILE A 98 37.53 5.34 33.47
N THR A 99 36.86 4.68 34.41
CA THR A 99 37.37 3.47 35.08
C THR A 99 36.85 2.22 34.38
N ILE A 100 37.76 1.27 34.12
CA ILE A 100 37.46 -0.05 33.57
C ILE A 100 37.88 -1.06 34.63
N SER A 101 36.92 -1.78 35.18
CA SER A 101 37.22 -2.76 36.23
C SER A 101 38.08 -3.92 35.72
N ALA A 102 38.89 -4.49 36.61
CA ALA A 102 39.77 -5.61 36.29
C ALA A 102 39.04 -6.73 35.54
N GLY A 103 39.62 -7.18 34.43
CA GLY A 103 39.08 -8.24 33.57
C GLY A 103 37.90 -7.84 32.68
N GLN A 104 37.34 -6.64 32.86
CA GLN A 104 36.19 -6.15 32.13
C GLN A 104 36.58 -5.39 30.86
N THR A 105 35.60 -5.27 29.96
CA THR A 105 35.69 -4.48 28.73
C THR A 105 34.68 -3.34 28.80
N LYS A 106 35.12 -2.14 28.44
CA LYS A 106 34.26 -0.97 28.27
C LYS A 106 34.30 -0.53 26.81
N VAL A 107 33.13 -0.24 26.24
CA VAL A 107 33.00 0.23 24.86
C VAL A 107 32.61 1.70 24.87
N LEU A 108 33.37 2.54 24.19
CA LEU A 108 33.07 3.96 24.02
C LEU A 108 32.83 4.25 22.55
N VAL A 109 31.87 5.12 22.24
CA VAL A 109 31.56 5.56 20.88
C VAL A 109 31.85 7.04 20.73
N ALA A 110 32.61 7.40 19.70
CA ALA A 110 32.82 8.79 19.33
C ALA A 110 31.66 9.25 18.42
N LYS A 111 30.87 10.20 18.90
CA LYS A 111 29.73 10.80 18.18
C LYS A 111 30.05 12.23 17.80
N ALA A 112 29.79 12.61 16.55
CA ALA A 112 30.17 13.89 15.98
C ALA A 112 29.01 14.63 15.32
N ASP A 113 29.01 15.96 15.42
CA ASP A 113 28.10 16.81 14.66
C ASP A 113 28.75 17.21 13.34
N ILE A 114 28.19 16.71 12.23
CA ILE A 114 28.65 17.00 10.86
C ILE A 114 28.05 18.32 10.41
N GLN A 115 28.87 19.22 9.87
CA GLN A 115 28.40 20.50 9.36
C GLN A 115 27.39 20.33 8.22
N ALA A 116 26.40 21.22 8.13
CA ALA A 116 25.47 21.25 6.99
C ALA A 116 26.17 21.60 5.66
N SER A 117 27.29 22.34 5.73
CA SER A 117 28.15 22.70 4.60
C SER A 117 29.28 21.71 4.36
N ALA A 118 29.30 20.56 5.06
CA ALA A 118 30.37 19.58 4.96
C ALA A 118 30.57 19.07 3.53
N SER A 119 31.81 18.77 3.17
CA SER A 119 32.12 18.11 1.91
C SER A 119 31.57 16.68 1.89
N THR A 120 31.25 16.14 0.71
CA THR A 120 30.85 14.73 0.58
C THR A 120 32.05 13.83 0.40
N GLY A 121 32.10 12.71 1.09
CA GLY A 121 33.26 11.82 1.02
C GLY A 121 33.16 10.65 1.98
N THR A 122 34.31 10.11 2.36
CA THR A 122 34.42 9.09 3.38
C THR A 122 35.37 9.51 4.49
N VAL A 123 35.11 9.03 5.71
CA VAL A 123 35.96 9.27 6.89
C VAL A 123 35.97 8.03 7.78
N TYR A 124 37.11 7.74 8.40
CA TYR A 124 37.21 6.76 9.48
C TYR A 124 38.28 7.16 10.49
N ALA A 125 38.07 6.78 11.74
CA ALA A 125 39.01 7.04 12.83
C ALA A 125 40.01 5.88 12.98
N VAL A 126 41.24 6.20 13.40
CA VAL A 126 42.35 5.25 13.54
C VAL A 126 43.12 5.52 14.83
N ILE A 127 43.47 4.43 15.52
CA ILE A 127 44.60 4.38 16.45
C ILE A 127 45.59 3.39 15.85
N PRO A 128 46.81 3.82 15.47
CA PRO A 128 47.79 2.91 14.91
C PRO A 128 48.19 1.85 15.94
N THR A 129 48.91 0.81 15.51
CA THR A 129 49.43 -0.20 16.44
C THR A 129 50.28 0.46 17.52
N LEU A 130 49.83 0.35 18.76
CA LEU A 130 50.49 0.94 19.92
C LEU A 130 51.71 0.12 20.30
N ASN A 131 52.78 0.84 20.63
CA ASN A 131 54.04 0.31 21.11
C ASN A 131 54.68 1.32 22.08
N ALA A 132 55.83 0.98 22.65
CA ALA A 132 56.48 1.76 23.70
C ALA A 132 56.83 3.21 23.28
N SER A 133 56.95 3.51 21.98
CA SER A 133 57.34 4.84 21.50
C SER A 133 56.16 5.77 21.19
N ASN A 134 54.94 5.27 21.06
CA ASN A 134 53.79 6.06 20.60
C ASN A 134 52.55 5.99 21.48
N TYR A 135 52.47 5.05 22.43
CA TYR A 135 51.23 4.81 23.18
C TYR A 135 50.71 6.06 23.91
N SER A 136 51.60 6.84 24.52
CA SER A 136 51.27 8.03 25.31
C SER A 136 50.67 9.17 24.48
N THR A 137 50.84 9.15 23.15
CA THR A 137 50.18 10.09 22.23
C THR A 137 48.69 9.77 22.06
N TYR A 138 48.32 8.49 22.16
CA TYR A 138 46.97 8.03 21.83
C TYR A 138 46.13 7.73 23.06
N ILE A 139 46.72 7.14 24.10
CA ILE A 139 45.98 6.76 25.31
C ILE A 139 46.86 7.01 26.54
N SER A 140 46.30 7.75 27.50
CA SER A 140 46.85 7.86 28.86
C SER A 140 46.01 7.04 29.81
N ALA A 141 46.61 5.99 30.39
CA ALA A 141 45.95 5.08 31.33
C ALA A 141 46.84 4.85 32.57
N GLN A 142 46.21 4.70 33.72
CA GLN A 142 46.87 4.46 35.01
C GLN A 142 46.17 3.35 35.78
N ASP A 143 46.91 2.64 36.64
CA ASP A 143 46.34 1.71 37.62
C ASP A 143 45.82 2.46 38.88
N GLU A 144 45.34 1.71 39.87
CA GLU A 144 44.79 2.26 41.12
C GLU A 144 45.84 3.04 41.93
N GLU A 145 47.12 2.68 41.80
CA GLU A 145 48.25 3.36 42.42
C GLU A 145 48.79 4.52 41.58
N SER A 146 48.10 4.92 40.51
CA SER A 146 48.49 6.01 39.59
C SER A 146 49.78 5.74 38.80
N ASN A 147 50.20 4.48 38.66
CA ASN A 147 51.29 4.11 37.76
C ASN A 147 50.79 4.09 36.32
N THR A 148 51.62 4.56 35.39
CA THR A 148 51.32 4.50 33.95
C THR A 148 51.19 3.06 33.48
N VAL A 149 50.06 2.76 32.84
CA VAL A 149 49.81 1.48 32.16
C VAL A 149 50.01 1.68 30.67
N GLN A 150 50.89 0.89 30.05
CA GLN A 150 51.10 0.93 28.61
C GLN A 150 49.96 0.17 27.89
N PRO A 151 49.08 0.86 27.15
CA PRO A 151 48.08 0.20 26.34
C PRO A 151 48.70 -0.46 25.10
N THR A 152 48.05 -1.52 24.65
CA THR A 152 48.42 -2.27 23.44
C THR A 152 47.22 -2.45 22.52
N GLY A 153 47.47 -2.81 21.26
CA GLY A 153 46.43 -3.01 20.24
C GLY A 153 46.40 -1.89 19.21
N SER A 154 45.37 -1.89 18.39
CA SER A 154 45.14 -0.95 17.30
C SER A 154 43.65 -0.81 17.06
N LEU A 155 43.24 0.30 16.45
CA LEU A 155 41.87 0.53 16.04
C LEU A 155 41.87 1.05 14.61
N THR A 156 41.05 0.44 13.78
CA THR A 156 40.61 1.01 12.50
C THR A 156 39.10 0.99 12.53
N GLY A 157 38.49 2.17 12.59
CA GLY A 157 37.04 2.35 12.60
C GLY A 157 36.41 1.95 11.26
N PRO A 158 35.08 1.82 11.22
CA PRO A 158 34.36 1.62 9.97
C PRO A 158 34.55 2.84 9.04
N THR A 159 34.53 2.61 7.73
CA THR A 159 34.42 3.70 6.75
C THR A 159 33.00 4.26 6.78
N ILE A 160 32.87 5.50 7.24
CA ILE A 160 31.63 6.27 7.22
C ILE A 160 31.59 7.09 5.94
N THR A 161 30.45 7.07 5.24
CA THR A 161 30.22 7.88 4.04
C THR A 161 29.37 9.10 4.40
N ILE A 162 29.76 10.29 3.95
CA ILE A 162 28.99 11.52 4.07
C ILE A 162 28.44 11.88 2.69
N ALA A 163 27.11 11.87 2.57
CA ALA A 163 26.38 12.26 1.37
C ALA A 163 25.81 13.67 1.50
N SER A 164 25.61 14.35 0.38
CA SER A 164 25.04 15.71 0.35
C SER A 164 23.56 15.73 0.74
N ALA A 165 22.84 14.63 0.52
CA ALA A 165 21.40 14.55 0.71
C ALA A 165 20.92 13.10 0.82
N GLY A 166 19.71 12.93 1.35
CA GLY A 166 18.92 11.70 1.23
C GLY A 166 18.42 11.45 -0.20
N THR A 167 17.52 10.48 -0.34
CA THR A 167 16.81 10.22 -1.59
C THR A 167 15.36 9.85 -1.30
N VAL A 168 14.48 10.12 -2.27
CA VAL A 168 13.09 9.69 -2.25
C VAL A 168 12.77 8.81 -3.46
N THR A 169 12.03 7.74 -3.20
CA THR A 169 11.35 6.95 -4.22
C THR A 169 9.85 6.99 -3.97
N ILE A 170 9.06 7.23 -5.03
CA ILE A 170 7.60 7.21 -5.00
C ILE A 170 7.12 6.05 -5.85
N ALA A 171 6.17 5.27 -5.33
CA ALA A 171 5.55 4.15 -6.02
C ALA A 171 4.04 4.09 -5.72
N GLN A 172 3.28 3.36 -6.54
CA GLN A 172 1.95 2.91 -6.14
C GLN A 172 2.08 2.07 -4.86
N ALA A 173 1.21 2.29 -3.88
CA ALA A 173 1.17 1.44 -2.69
C ALA A 173 0.61 0.04 -3.05
N PRO A 174 0.94 -1.01 -2.27
CA PRO A 174 0.30 -2.32 -2.43
C PRO A 174 -1.22 -2.20 -2.37
N SER A 175 -1.91 -3.00 -3.20
CA SER A 175 -3.37 -2.99 -3.24
C SER A 175 -3.97 -3.55 -1.94
N ASP A 176 -5.05 -2.92 -1.50
CA ASP A 176 -5.89 -3.30 -0.36
C ASP A 176 -7.38 -3.21 -0.75
N THR A 177 -8.28 -3.39 0.22
CA THR A 177 -9.72 -3.37 -0.03
C THR A 177 -10.20 -2.03 -0.59
N GLU A 178 -9.65 -0.90 -0.14
CA GLU A 178 -10.08 0.44 -0.57
C GLU A 178 -9.52 0.82 -1.94
N THR A 179 -8.30 0.37 -2.24
CA THR A 179 -7.59 0.72 -3.48
C THR A 179 -7.87 -0.24 -4.62
N ARG A 180 -8.57 -1.37 -4.42
CA ARG A 180 -8.93 -2.31 -5.50
C ARG A 180 -9.67 -1.59 -6.63
N ALA A 181 -9.48 -2.05 -7.87
CA ALA A 181 -10.34 -1.61 -8.97
C ALA A 181 -11.80 -2.01 -8.68
N GLY A 182 -12.75 -1.11 -8.94
CA GLY A 182 -14.14 -1.35 -8.56
C GLY A 182 -15.09 -0.22 -8.94
N LEU A 183 -16.35 -0.42 -8.56
CA LEU A 183 -17.40 0.56 -8.76
C LEU A 183 -17.45 1.52 -7.56
N ILE A 184 -17.75 2.79 -7.82
CA ILE A 184 -17.89 3.83 -6.81
C ILE A 184 -19.17 4.62 -7.06
N VAL A 185 -19.78 5.08 -5.98
CA VAL A 185 -21.07 5.78 -6.00
C VAL A 185 -20.81 7.28 -6.05
N ALA A 186 -21.40 7.96 -7.04
CA ALA A 186 -21.36 9.41 -7.20
C ALA A 186 -21.92 10.11 -5.94
N GLY A 187 -21.41 11.29 -5.61
CA GLY A 187 -21.79 12.04 -4.41
C GLY A 187 -21.12 11.60 -3.09
N ASN A 188 -20.36 10.50 -3.09
CA ASN A 188 -19.65 10.01 -1.91
C ASN A 188 -18.16 10.45 -1.88
N GLU A 189 -17.57 10.47 -0.68
CA GLU A 189 -16.10 10.51 -0.53
C GLU A 189 -15.54 9.10 -0.78
N VAL A 190 -14.56 8.97 -1.69
CA VAL A 190 -13.97 7.67 -2.04
C VAL A 190 -12.44 7.72 -2.08
N VAL A 191 -11.79 6.58 -1.80
CA VAL A 191 -10.34 6.42 -2.01
C VAL A 191 -10.09 6.15 -3.48
N LEU A 192 -9.34 7.04 -4.15
CA LEU A 192 -8.96 6.87 -5.55
C LEU A 192 -7.59 6.21 -5.72
N GLY A 193 -6.70 6.35 -4.74
CA GLY A 193 -5.38 5.74 -4.80
C GLY A 193 -4.56 5.93 -3.52
N LYS A 194 -3.52 5.12 -3.38
CA LYS A 194 -2.52 5.23 -2.31
C LYS A 194 -1.12 5.21 -2.93
N PHE A 195 -0.26 6.12 -2.48
CA PHE A 195 1.10 6.29 -2.99
C PHE A 195 2.11 6.10 -1.84
N ARG A 196 3.08 5.22 -2.05
CA ARG A 196 4.13 4.91 -1.09
C ARG A 196 5.36 5.77 -1.39
N PHE A 197 5.79 6.52 -0.38
CA PHE A 197 7.02 7.27 -0.37
C PHE A 197 8.05 6.51 0.46
N THR A 198 9.27 6.38 -0.04
CA THR A 198 10.39 5.74 0.65
C THR A 198 11.53 6.73 0.74
N ALA A 199 11.96 7.05 1.96
CA ALA A 199 13.10 7.93 2.22
C ALA A 199 14.34 7.09 2.53
N GLN A 200 15.51 7.56 2.10
CA GLN A 200 16.80 6.99 2.50
C GLN A 200 17.70 8.07 3.11
N ARG A 201 18.50 7.66 4.09
CA ARG A 201 19.58 8.42 4.76
C ARG A 201 19.14 9.58 5.67
N GLU A 202 17.98 10.18 5.44
CA GLU A 202 17.38 11.19 6.33
C GLU A 202 15.85 11.15 6.27
N ASP A 203 15.21 11.79 7.26
CA ASP A 203 13.77 12.02 7.25
C ASP A 203 13.40 13.03 6.19
N LEU A 204 12.32 12.76 5.44
CA LEU A 204 11.83 13.63 4.38
C LEU A 204 10.39 14.05 4.65
N GLU A 205 10.13 15.35 4.67
CA GLU A 205 8.77 15.90 4.87
C GLU A 205 8.17 16.37 3.54
N LEU A 206 6.94 15.95 3.23
CA LEU A 206 6.24 16.42 2.02
C LEU A 206 5.76 17.87 2.20
N LYS A 207 6.16 18.77 1.29
CA LYS A 207 5.79 20.19 1.29
C LYS A 207 4.85 20.58 0.16
N LYS A 208 4.98 19.92 -0.99
CA LYS A 208 4.16 20.17 -2.17
C LYS A 208 3.96 18.92 -3.00
N ILE A 209 2.79 18.79 -3.61
CA ILE A 209 2.49 17.72 -4.56
C ILE A 209 1.36 18.14 -5.49
N ASN A 210 1.43 17.67 -6.74
CA ASN A 210 0.31 17.76 -7.69
C ASN A 210 -0.32 16.38 -7.87
N ILE A 211 -1.65 16.33 -7.72
CA ILE A 211 -2.46 15.13 -8.00
C ILE A 211 -3.42 15.47 -9.12
N GLY A 212 -3.56 14.58 -10.10
CA GLY A 212 -4.63 14.68 -11.10
C GLY A 212 -5.51 13.45 -11.09
N VAL A 213 -6.64 13.54 -11.80
CA VAL A 213 -7.50 12.39 -12.09
C VAL A 213 -7.79 12.38 -13.59
N VAL A 214 -7.82 11.19 -14.18
CA VAL A 214 -8.07 10.97 -15.60
C VAL A 214 -8.90 9.73 -15.85
N ASP A 215 -9.40 9.59 -17.08
CA ASP A 215 -10.22 8.48 -17.56
C ASP A 215 -9.45 7.27 -18.10
N SER A 216 -8.12 7.36 -18.14
CA SER A 216 -7.24 6.33 -18.67
C SER A 216 -6.06 6.04 -17.74
N ALA A 217 -5.43 4.88 -17.91
CA ALA A 217 -4.26 4.46 -17.13
C ALA A 217 -2.97 5.17 -17.60
N THR A 218 -3.05 6.48 -17.84
CA THR A 218 -1.94 7.33 -18.29
C THR A 218 -1.79 8.50 -17.34
N ALA A 219 -0.61 8.70 -16.74
CA ALA A 219 -0.37 9.77 -15.77
C ALA A 219 -0.08 11.13 -16.45
N THR A 220 -1.00 11.58 -17.31
CA THR A 220 -0.91 12.85 -18.04
C THR A 220 -2.06 13.76 -17.61
N SER A 221 -1.77 15.01 -17.31
CA SER A 221 -2.79 15.98 -16.90
C SER A 221 -3.84 16.17 -18.00
N ALA A 222 -5.12 16.03 -17.66
CA ALA A 222 -6.26 16.26 -18.54
C ALA A 222 -7.46 16.71 -17.72
N THR A 223 -8.39 17.43 -18.35
CA THR A 223 -9.60 17.97 -17.70
C THR A 223 -10.84 17.12 -17.94
N THR A 224 -10.71 15.93 -18.54
CA THR A 224 -11.84 15.08 -18.95
C THR A 224 -12.59 14.45 -17.78
N THR A 225 -12.05 14.55 -16.55
CA THR A 225 -12.71 14.04 -15.34
C THR A 225 -12.94 15.10 -14.26
N ALA A 226 -12.90 16.39 -14.66
CA ALA A 226 -12.94 17.50 -13.72
C ALA A 226 -14.34 17.70 -13.11
N ASP A 227 -15.38 17.31 -13.84
CA ASP A 227 -16.79 17.36 -13.45
C ASP A 227 -17.22 16.19 -12.55
N GLU A 228 -16.48 15.08 -12.51
CA GLU A 228 -16.74 14.02 -11.52
C GLU A 228 -16.30 14.39 -10.11
N ILE A 229 -15.37 15.34 -9.94
CA ILE A 229 -14.69 15.58 -8.66
C ILE A 229 -14.89 17.02 -8.20
N SER A 230 -15.41 17.17 -6.98
CA SER A 230 -15.53 18.48 -6.32
C SER A 230 -14.28 18.87 -5.55
N MET A 231 -13.64 17.90 -4.87
CA MET A 231 -12.49 18.13 -4.00
C MET A 231 -11.59 16.90 -3.98
N LEU A 232 -10.27 17.09 -4.13
CA LEU A 232 -9.27 16.08 -3.79
C LEU A 232 -8.74 16.31 -2.38
N LYS A 233 -8.52 15.22 -1.65
CA LYS A 233 -8.06 15.22 -0.26
C LYS A 233 -6.87 14.28 -0.09
N LEU A 234 -5.90 14.73 0.69
CA LEU A 234 -4.70 13.98 1.06
C LEU A 234 -4.78 13.56 2.52
N TYR A 235 -4.54 12.28 2.80
CA TYR A 235 -4.58 11.71 4.13
C TYR A 235 -3.28 11.00 4.52
N ASP A 236 -2.87 11.19 5.77
CA ASP A 236 -1.87 10.40 6.49
C ASP A 236 -2.57 9.48 7.49
N GLY A 237 -2.72 8.20 7.14
CA GLY A 237 -3.61 7.30 7.85
C GLY A 237 -5.05 7.84 7.81
N THR A 238 -5.58 8.23 8.97
CA THR A 238 -6.90 8.85 9.12
C THR A 238 -6.87 10.38 9.19
N THR A 239 -5.69 11.00 9.19
CA THR A 239 -5.52 12.45 9.35
C THR A 239 -5.55 13.15 8.00
N LEU A 240 -6.48 14.09 7.79
CA LEU A 240 -6.49 14.96 6.61
C LEU A 240 -5.32 15.94 6.70
N ILE A 241 -4.46 15.98 5.68
CA ILE A 241 -3.29 16.86 5.62
C ILE A 241 -3.39 17.95 4.54
N GLY A 242 -4.40 17.87 3.66
CA GLY A 242 -4.68 18.91 2.68
C GLY A 242 -5.87 18.56 1.79
N GLU A 243 -6.54 19.59 1.29
CA GLU A 243 -7.64 19.48 0.32
C GLU A 243 -7.52 20.58 -0.73
N GLN A 244 -7.79 20.24 -1.99
CA GLN A 244 -7.75 21.16 -3.13
C GLN A 244 -8.70 20.66 -4.24
N PRO A 245 -9.45 21.55 -4.91
CA PRO A 245 -10.19 21.17 -6.11
C PRO A 245 -9.23 20.89 -7.27
N LEU A 246 -9.73 20.22 -8.32
CA LEU A 246 -9.02 20.17 -9.59
C LEU A 246 -9.07 21.54 -10.26
N ASP A 247 -7.91 22.02 -10.73
CA ASP A 247 -7.85 23.22 -11.56
C ASP A 247 -8.50 22.92 -12.93
N SER A 248 -9.46 23.75 -13.34
CA SER A 248 -10.26 23.52 -14.54
C SER A 248 -9.48 23.67 -15.86
N SER A 249 -8.26 24.21 -15.82
CA SER A 249 -7.42 24.41 -17.01
C SER A 249 -6.38 23.31 -17.18
N THR A 250 -5.96 22.68 -16.08
CA THR A 250 -4.90 21.66 -16.07
C THR A 250 -5.37 20.28 -15.66
N GLY A 251 -6.48 20.16 -14.92
CA GLY A 251 -6.93 18.90 -14.31
C GLY A 251 -6.02 18.42 -13.18
N LEU A 252 -5.29 19.35 -12.54
CA LEU A 252 -4.40 19.08 -11.41
C LEU A 252 -4.89 19.83 -10.17
N ALA A 253 -4.86 19.15 -9.02
CA ALA A 253 -4.92 19.76 -7.71
C ALA A 253 -3.50 19.98 -7.19
N THR A 254 -3.14 21.23 -6.91
CA THR A 254 -1.81 21.62 -6.42
C THR A 254 -1.83 21.89 -4.93
N PHE A 255 -1.27 20.97 -4.16
CA PHE A 255 -1.13 21.08 -2.72
C PHE A 255 0.21 21.73 -2.40
N THR A 256 0.20 22.82 -1.64
CA THR A 256 1.42 23.54 -1.19
C THR A 256 1.35 23.83 0.29
N GLY A 257 2.51 24.09 0.92
CA GLY A 257 2.57 24.38 2.36
C GLY A 257 2.15 23.20 3.23
N LEU A 258 2.24 21.97 2.71
CA LEU A 258 1.94 20.77 3.47
C LEU A 258 2.91 20.62 4.65
N SER A 259 2.41 20.07 5.75
CA SER A 259 3.20 19.79 6.94
C SER A 259 2.72 18.51 7.64
N GLY A 260 3.61 17.83 8.35
CA GLY A 260 3.29 16.67 9.19
C GLY A 260 3.38 15.31 8.50
N PHE A 261 3.36 15.25 7.16
CA PHE A 261 3.69 14.02 6.43
C PHE A 261 5.22 13.84 6.35
N VAL A 262 5.80 13.28 7.41
CA VAL A 262 7.23 12.93 7.47
C VAL A 262 7.40 11.45 7.17
N VAL A 263 8.22 11.13 6.16
CA VAL A 263 8.70 9.79 5.84
C VAL A 263 10.00 9.57 6.62
N PRO A 264 10.04 8.64 7.59
CA PRO A 264 11.25 8.42 8.38
C PRO A 264 12.40 7.90 7.52
N LYS A 265 13.63 8.23 7.93
CA LYS A 265 14.88 7.71 7.38
C LYS A 265 14.80 6.19 7.21
N ASP A 266 15.24 5.73 6.04
CA ASP A 266 15.37 4.32 5.67
C ASP A 266 14.06 3.52 5.86
N SER A 267 12.94 4.21 5.69
CA SER A 267 11.59 3.68 5.86
C SER A 267 10.64 4.16 4.78
N SER A 268 9.40 3.68 4.82
CA SER A 268 8.34 4.05 3.88
C SER A 268 7.08 4.50 4.60
N LYS A 269 6.34 5.40 3.96
CA LYS A 269 5.04 5.88 4.43
C LYS A 269 4.08 6.04 3.26
N THR A 270 2.79 5.87 3.51
CA THR A 270 1.75 5.84 2.49
C THR A 270 0.86 7.08 2.58
N LEU A 271 0.77 7.83 1.48
CA LEU A 271 -0.17 8.92 1.29
C LEU A 271 -1.46 8.37 0.66
N THR A 272 -2.60 8.66 1.25
CA THR A 272 -3.91 8.26 0.68
C THR A 272 -4.54 9.46 -0.04
N VAL A 273 -4.96 9.24 -1.28
CA VAL A 273 -5.70 10.22 -2.09
C VAL A 273 -7.16 9.82 -2.10
N LYS A 274 -8.00 10.72 -1.59
CA LYS A 274 -9.45 10.64 -1.66
C LYS A 274 -10.04 11.73 -2.54
N ALA A 275 -11.27 11.53 -2.99
CA ALA A 275 -12.05 12.53 -3.69
C ALA A 275 -13.47 12.60 -3.14
N ASP A 276 -14.00 13.80 -3.00
CA ASP A 276 -15.44 14.03 -2.90
C ASP A 276 -16.00 14.10 -4.32
N LEU A 277 -16.82 13.12 -4.68
CA LEU A 277 -17.40 13.04 -6.02
C LEU A 277 -18.62 13.95 -6.13
N ASN A 278 -18.82 14.56 -7.30
CA ASN A 278 -20.09 15.19 -7.63
C ASN A 278 -21.19 14.12 -7.75
N THR A 279 -22.44 14.51 -7.51
CA THR A 279 -23.60 13.65 -7.83
C THR A 279 -23.83 13.64 -9.34
N ILE A 280 -24.56 12.64 -9.86
CA ILE A 280 -24.95 12.64 -11.28
C ILE A 280 -25.75 13.89 -11.64
N SER A 281 -26.71 14.30 -10.78
CA SER A 281 -27.42 15.57 -10.94
C SER A 281 -26.54 16.82 -10.82
N GLY A 282 -25.36 16.68 -10.24
CA GLY A 282 -24.36 17.73 -10.08
C GLY A 282 -23.36 17.81 -11.24
N GLY A 283 -23.51 16.97 -12.27
CA GLY A 283 -22.69 16.98 -13.47
C GLY A 283 -21.69 15.83 -13.60
N ALA A 284 -21.60 14.92 -12.63
CA ALA A 284 -20.80 13.70 -12.82
C ALA A 284 -21.48 12.76 -13.82
N ASP A 285 -20.67 12.07 -14.64
CA ASP A 285 -21.19 11.11 -15.60
C ASP A 285 -21.15 9.67 -15.06
N SER A 286 -22.27 8.96 -15.25
CA SER A 286 -22.36 7.53 -15.00
C SER A 286 -21.47 6.79 -16.00
N GLY A 287 -20.74 5.76 -15.55
CA GLY A 287 -19.78 5.00 -16.36
C GLY A 287 -18.39 5.62 -16.52
N THR A 288 -18.13 6.84 -16.02
CA THR A 288 -16.80 7.44 -16.12
C THR A 288 -15.77 6.64 -15.32
N SER A 289 -14.66 6.32 -15.98
CA SER A 289 -13.51 5.72 -15.30
C SER A 289 -12.66 6.80 -14.65
N LEU A 290 -12.14 6.55 -13.45
CA LEU A 290 -11.24 7.46 -12.73
C LEU A 290 -9.95 6.73 -12.34
N TYR A 291 -8.83 7.38 -12.62
CA TYR A 291 -7.49 7.01 -12.17
C TYR A 291 -6.83 8.24 -11.54
N ALA A 292 -6.70 8.25 -10.22
CA ALA A 292 -5.90 9.30 -9.57
C ALA A 292 -4.43 9.05 -9.83
N PHE A 293 -3.68 10.07 -10.22
CA PHE A 293 -2.24 9.96 -10.44
C PHE A 293 -1.48 11.05 -9.71
N LEU A 294 -0.26 10.69 -9.31
CA LEU A 294 0.70 11.62 -8.74
C LEU A 294 1.59 12.15 -9.86
N SER A 295 1.61 13.47 -10.04
CA SER A 295 2.49 14.12 -11.01
C SER A 295 3.92 14.18 -10.47
N THR A 296 4.82 13.36 -11.03
CA THR A 296 6.23 13.29 -10.60
C THR A 296 7.09 14.43 -11.12
N SER A 297 6.54 15.30 -11.98
CA SER A 297 7.18 16.54 -12.44
C SER A 297 6.99 17.72 -11.48
N SER A 298 6.13 17.60 -10.47
CA SER A 298 5.85 18.68 -9.52
C SER A 298 5.49 18.15 -8.13
N PHE A 299 6.52 17.72 -7.39
CA PHE A 299 6.45 17.53 -5.94
C PHE A 299 7.68 18.16 -5.27
N GLU A 300 7.57 18.48 -3.98
CA GLU A 300 8.69 18.95 -3.17
C GLU A 300 8.65 18.23 -1.81
N MET A 301 9.75 17.56 -1.47
CA MET A 301 10.02 17.11 -0.11
C MET A 301 11.19 17.88 0.48
N LEU A 302 11.21 18.05 1.79
CA LEU A 302 12.28 18.73 2.52
C LEU A 302 13.04 17.71 3.39
N GLY A 303 14.36 17.63 3.24
CA GLY A 303 15.21 16.89 4.15
C GLY A 303 15.29 17.58 5.51
N GLN A 304 14.93 16.90 6.59
CA GLN A 304 14.88 17.55 7.90
C GLN A 304 16.28 17.87 8.47
N ASN A 305 17.31 17.10 8.06
CA ASN A 305 18.68 17.38 8.50
C ASN A 305 19.37 18.35 7.55
N THR A 306 19.24 18.12 6.24
CA THR A 306 19.97 18.89 5.23
C THR A 306 19.29 20.21 4.85
N ILE A 307 17.98 20.35 5.13
CA ILE A 307 17.12 21.44 4.61
C ILE A 307 17.12 21.50 3.06
N THR A 308 17.52 20.39 2.42
CA THR A 308 17.53 20.28 0.96
C THR A 308 16.12 20.00 0.45
N THR A 309 15.73 20.67 -0.62
CA THR A 309 14.47 20.38 -1.33
C THR A 309 14.69 19.32 -2.40
N PHE A 310 13.83 18.30 -2.39
CA PHE A 310 13.81 17.21 -3.35
C PHE A 310 12.61 17.36 -4.27
N SER A 311 12.86 17.52 -5.56
CA SER A 311 11.81 17.65 -6.59
C SER A 311 11.87 16.58 -7.67
N THR A 312 12.71 15.56 -7.46
CA THR A 312 12.87 14.42 -8.37
C THR A 312 12.80 13.14 -7.55
N SER A 313 12.11 12.11 -8.06
CA SER A 313 12.10 10.77 -7.46
C SER A 313 12.59 9.74 -8.46
N THR A 314 13.14 8.63 -7.97
CA THR A 314 13.65 7.52 -8.80
C THR A 314 12.60 6.45 -9.12
N GLY A 315 11.33 6.63 -8.71
CA GLY A 315 10.21 5.75 -9.04
C GLY A 315 9.25 6.38 -10.06
N CYS A 316 8.09 5.76 -10.31
CA CYS A 316 6.99 6.29 -11.14
C CYS A 316 7.40 7.24 -12.28
N ILE A 317 8.20 6.71 -13.21
CA ILE A 317 8.74 7.45 -14.36
C ILE A 317 7.93 7.17 -15.64
N GLY A 318 7.85 8.16 -16.52
CA GLY A 318 7.20 8.05 -17.84
C GLY A 318 5.68 8.14 -17.82
N THR A 319 5.05 7.89 -18.98
CA THR A 319 3.60 8.03 -19.20
C THR A 319 2.76 7.05 -18.41
N ASN A 320 3.34 5.92 -17.97
CA ASN A 320 2.67 4.95 -17.12
C ASN A 320 2.64 5.39 -15.64
N GLY A 321 3.49 6.35 -15.22
CA GLY A 321 3.47 7.04 -13.91
C GLY A 321 3.10 6.24 -12.65
N CYS A 322 2.61 6.96 -11.64
CA CYS A 322 2.03 6.45 -10.40
C CYS A 322 0.53 6.71 -10.48
N TYR A 323 -0.30 5.69 -10.70
CA TYR A 323 -1.76 5.83 -10.67
C TYR A 323 -2.44 4.86 -9.68
N GLY A 324 -3.60 5.25 -9.17
CA GLY A 324 -4.53 4.40 -8.46
C GLY A 324 -5.27 3.47 -9.42
N ASN A 325 -5.79 2.36 -8.90
CA ASN A 325 -6.53 1.42 -9.75
C ASN A 325 -7.84 2.03 -10.25
N ARG A 326 -8.32 1.57 -11.40
CA ARG A 326 -9.57 2.07 -12.02
C ARG A 326 -10.73 2.04 -11.04
N LYS A 327 -11.34 3.20 -10.84
CA LYS A 327 -12.68 3.33 -10.27
C LYS A 327 -13.68 3.66 -11.38
N VAL A 328 -14.91 3.17 -11.32
CA VAL A 328 -15.95 3.52 -12.29
C VAL A 328 -17.11 4.15 -11.53
N VAL A 329 -17.48 5.37 -11.90
CA VAL A 329 -18.52 6.17 -11.24
C VAL A 329 -19.89 5.74 -11.71
N TYR A 330 -20.82 5.53 -10.77
CA TYR A 330 -22.23 5.25 -11.04
C TYR A 330 -23.12 5.98 -10.03
N LYS A 331 -24.40 6.21 -10.36
CA LYS A 331 -25.36 6.83 -9.42
C LYS A 331 -25.62 5.96 -8.19
N THR A 332 -25.63 4.65 -8.39
CA THR A 332 -25.76 3.60 -7.38
C THR A 332 -25.15 2.33 -7.95
N VAL A 333 -24.88 1.34 -7.09
CA VAL A 333 -24.27 0.08 -7.48
C VAL A 333 -24.97 -1.09 -6.79
N PRO A 334 -25.13 -2.26 -7.45
CA PRO A 334 -25.57 -3.47 -6.80
C PRO A 334 -24.43 -4.18 -6.08
N THR A 335 -24.77 -4.89 -5.00
CA THR A 335 -23.98 -6.00 -4.48
C THR A 335 -24.78 -7.30 -4.58
N ILE A 336 -24.09 -8.41 -4.87
CA ILE A 336 -24.68 -9.73 -5.06
C ILE A 336 -24.15 -10.68 -3.98
N GLU A 337 -25.06 -11.36 -3.30
CA GLU A 337 -24.71 -12.46 -2.40
C GLU A 337 -25.42 -13.74 -2.85
N VAL A 338 -24.79 -14.91 -2.69
CA VAL A 338 -25.43 -16.20 -2.97
C VAL A 338 -25.52 -17.08 -1.74
N ALA A 339 -26.67 -17.72 -1.57
CA ALA A 339 -26.94 -18.64 -0.48
C ALA A 339 -27.51 -19.97 -1.02
N ASP A 340 -27.48 -20.99 -0.19
CA ASP A 340 -28.11 -22.27 -0.50
C ASP A 340 -29.65 -22.09 -0.59
N ALA A 341 -30.29 -22.99 -1.32
CA ALA A 341 -31.74 -23.07 -1.39
C ALA A 341 -32.37 -23.36 -0.01
N GLU A 342 -33.65 -23.01 0.17
CA GLU A 342 -34.42 -23.37 1.39
C GLU A 342 -34.48 -24.89 1.62
N ASP A 343 -34.61 -25.65 0.54
CA ASP A 343 -34.48 -27.10 0.55
C ASP A 343 -33.22 -27.48 -0.24
N THR A 344 -32.39 -28.34 0.35
CA THR A 344 -31.13 -28.78 -0.26
C THR A 344 -31.18 -30.24 -0.69
N LEU A 345 -32.29 -30.94 -0.42
CA LEU A 345 -32.50 -32.32 -0.80
C LEU A 345 -32.98 -32.40 -2.24
N LEU A 346 -32.11 -32.87 -3.13
CA LEU A 346 -32.43 -33.05 -4.54
C LEU A 346 -33.50 -34.15 -4.74
N SER A 347 -34.61 -33.77 -5.36
CA SER A 347 -35.71 -34.64 -5.74
C SER A 347 -36.06 -34.52 -7.23
N ILE A 348 -36.87 -35.45 -7.76
CA ILE A 348 -37.45 -35.32 -9.11
C ILE A 348 -38.70 -34.45 -8.96
N ASN A 349 -38.61 -33.19 -9.38
CA ASN A 349 -39.68 -32.21 -9.26
C ASN A 349 -39.57 -31.17 -10.38
N SER A 350 -40.71 -30.64 -10.84
CA SER A 350 -40.77 -29.60 -11.87
C SER A 350 -40.34 -28.22 -11.36
N GLU A 351 -40.30 -28.02 -10.04
CA GLU A 351 -39.84 -26.77 -9.40
C GLU A 351 -38.92 -27.09 -8.20
N GLU A 352 -37.76 -27.66 -8.49
CA GLU A 352 -36.74 -27.95 -7.49
C GLU A 352 -35.93 -26.68 -7.16
N PRO A 353 -35.83 -26.24 -5.89
CA PRO A 353 -35.10 -25.04 -5.52
C PRO A 353 -33.58 -25.27 -5.62
N LEU A 354 -32.88 -24.51 -6.45
CA LEU A 354 -31.45 -24.71 -6.72
C LEU A 354 -30.54 -23.84 -5.84
N MET A 355 -30.80 -22.53 -5.83
CA MET A 355 -29.95 -21.57 -5.12
C MET A 355 -30.70 -20.27 -4.87
N LYS A 356 -30.19 -19.47 -3.92
CA LYS A 356 -30.62 -18.09 -3.74
C LYS A 356 -29.54 -17.12 -4.20
N PHE A 357 -29.99 -15.96 -4.69
CA PHE A 357 -29.14 -14.79 -4.79
C PHE A 357 -29.88 -13.56 -4.25
N THR A 358 -29.17 -12.72 -3.52
CA THR A 358 -29.68 -11.45 -2.99
C THR A 358 -29.02 -10.32 -3.76
N VAL A 359 -29.84 -9.37 -4.24
CA VAL A 359 -29.39 -8.13 -4.84
C VAL A 359 -29.65 -7.00 -3.85
N THR A 360 -28.63 -6.26 -3.48
CA THR A 360 -28.74 -5.08 -2.61
C THR A 360 -28.37 -3.83 -3.41
N ALA A 361 -29.24 -2.82 -3.39
CA ALA A 361 -28.92 -1.51 -3.96
C ALA A 361 -28.20 -0.65 -2.92
N ASP A 362 -27.24 0.16 -3.35
CA ASP A 362 -26.65 1.18 -2.49
C ASP A 362 -27.74 2.15 -1.97
N SER A 363 -27.49 2.76 -0.81
CA SER A 363 -28.39 3.76 -0.22
C SER A 363 -28.60 5.02 -1.07
N ALA A 364 -27.72 5.28 -2.05
CA ALA A 364 -27.79 6.46 -2.90
C ALA A 364 -28.99 6.49 -3.85
N GLU A 365 -29.34 5.35 -4.47
CA GLU A 365 -30.45 5.25 -5.43
C GLU A 365 -30.85 3.78 -5.67
N GLN A 366 -32.05 3.58 -6.21
CA GLN A 366 -32.53 2.26 -6.66
C GLN A 366 -31.68 1.64 -7.78
N VAL A 367 -31.53 0.31 -7.76
CA VAL A 367 -30.91 -0.47 -8.85
C VAL A 367 -31.98 -1.25 -9.60
N SER A 368 -31.87 -1.34 -10.93
CA SER A 368 -32.72 -2.23 -11.73
C SER A 368 -31.92 -3.37 -12.33
N ILE A 369 -32.37 -4.63 -12.17
CA ILE A 369 -31.75 -5.79 -12.81
C ILE A 369 -32.59 -6.24 -14.01
N LYS A 370 -31.94 -6.55 -15.14
CA LYS A 370 -32.64 -6.95 -16.37
C LYS A 370 -32.20 -8.31 -16.88
N ARG A 371 -30.93 -8.67 -16.67
CA ARG A 371 -30.37 -9.95 -17.11
C ARG A 371 -29.40 -10.53 -16.11
N ILE A 372 -29.48 -11.85 -15.94
CA ILE A 372 -28.50 -12.66 -15.21
C ILE A 372 -28.19 -13.90 -16.05
N THR A 373 -27.05 -14.55 -15.80
CA THR A 373 -26.73 -15.83 -16.43
C THR A 373 -26.37 -16.87 -15.39
N LEU A 374 -27.06 -18.01 -15.48
CA LEU A 374 -26.88 -19.16 -14.61
C LEU A 374 -26.08 -20.24 -15.33
N GLN A 375 -25.02 -20.74 -14.71
CA GLN A 375 -24.38 -21.99 -15.06
C GLN A 375 -24.96 -23.10 -14.19
N ILE A 376 -25.46 -24.16 -14.82
CA ILE A 376 -25.97 -25.36 -14.14
C ILE A 376 -25.06 -26.52 -14.52
N SER A 377 -24.59 -27.26 -13.50
CA SER A 377 -23.79 -28.48 -13.65
C SER A 377 -24.48 -29.64 -12.94
N VAL A 378 -24.55 -30.81 -13.58
CA VAL A 378 -25.27 -31.97 -13.04
C VAL A 378 -24.36 -33.17 -12.87
N THR A 379 -24.63 -33.98 -11.85
CA THR A 379 -23.97 -35.27 -11.61
C THR A 379 -25.03 -36.29 -11.23
N ASN A 380 -25.08 -37.39 -11.97
CA ASN A 380 -26.00 -38.51 -11.81
C ASN A 380 -27.49 -38.08 -11.79
N ALA A 381 -27.82 -37.02 -12.54
CA ALA A 381 -29.14 -36.41 -12.64
C ALA A 381 -29.36 -35.86 -14.06
N THR A 382 -30.62 -35.63 -14.42
CA THR A 382 -31.01 -34.88 -15.61
C THR A 382 -31.85 -33.68 -15.19
N VAL A 383 -31.45 -32.49 -15.65
CA VAL A 383 -32.22 -31.24 -15.50
C VAL A 383 -32.78 -30.87 -16.85
N SER A 384 -34.09 -30.71 -16.95
CA SER A 384 -34.70 -30.21 -18.17
C SER A 384 -34.62 -28.70 -18.23
N LEU A 385 -34.24 -28.18 -19.40
CA LEU A 385 -34.33 -26.77 -19.75
C LEU A 385 -35.00 -26.62 -21.12
N ASP A 386 -35.63 -27.67 -21.65
CA ASP A 386 -36.05 -27.75 -23.04
C ASP A 386 -37.40 -27.07 -23.33
N THR A 387 -38.14 -26.74 -22.28
CA THR A 387 -39.38 -25.97 -22.37
C THR A 387 -39.25 -24.59 -21.75
N LEU A 388 -40.04 -23.64 -22.29
CA LEU A 388 -40.27 -22.31 -21.73
C LEU A 388 -41.08 -22.38 -20.42
N GLY A 389 -40.62 -23.16 -19.43
CA GLY A 389 -41.24 -23.32 -18.11
C GLY A 389 -40.32 -23.93 -17.06
N ASP A 390 -39.17 -24.47 -17.47
CA ASP A 390 -38.32 -25.30 -16.60
C ASP A 390 -37.31 -24.52 -15.74
N ILE A 391 -37.22 -23.20 -15.94
CA ILE A 391 -36.53 -22.30 -15.01
C ILE A 391 -37.53 -21.25 -14.53
N ALA A 392 -37.64 -21.11 -13.21
CA ALA A 392 -38.40 -20.04 -12.58
C ALA A 392 -37.54 -19.31 -11.56
N ILE A 393 -37.83 -18.02 -11.36
CA ILE A 393 -37.22 -17.22 -10.30
C ILE A 393 -38.35 -16.69 -9.42
N LYS A 394 -38.24 -16.88 -8.10
CA LYS A 394 -39.15 -16.30 -7.13
C LYS A 394 -38.43 -15.21 -6.34
N ASP A 395 -38.92 -13.99 -6.41
CA ASP A 395 -38.62 -12.98 -5.39
C ASP A 395 -39.31 -13.42 -4.09
N VAL A 396 -38.52 -13.92 -3.15
CA VAL A 396 -39.02 -14.42 -1.87
C VAL A 396 -39.27 -13.29 -0.87
N THR A 397 -38.67 -12.11 -1.10
CA THR A 397 -38.90 -10.91 -0.28
C THR A 397 -40.31 -10.37 -0.50
N ASN A 398 -40.72 -10.24 -1.76
CA ASN A 398 -42.01 -9.66 -2.16
C ASN A 398 -43.05 -10.70 -2.58
N ASN A 399 -42.70 -11.99 -2.59
CA ASN A 399 -43.54 -13.11 -3.00
C ASN A 399 -44.06 -12.98 -4.45
N VAL A 400 -43.17 -12.62 -5.38
CA VAL A 400 -43.44 -12.47 -6.82
C VAL A 400 -42.75 -13.57 -7.60
N TRP A 401 -43.44 -14.14 -8.60
CA TRP A 401 -42.90 -15.16 -9.50
C TRP A 401 -42.55 -14.58 -10.86
N TYR A 402 -41.36 -14.96 -11.34
CA TYR A 402 -40.88 -14.68 -12.70
C TYR A 402 -40.78 -16.00 -13.46
N ARG A 403 -41.63 -16.13 -14.47
CA ARG A 403 -41.79 -17.35 -15.26
C ARG A 403 -41.99 -16.99 -16.72
N THR A 404 -41.49 -17.88 -17.55
CA THR A 404 -41.76 -17.91 -18.99
C THR A 404 -43.24 -18.16 -19.30
N SER A 405 -43.94 -19.01 -18.54
CA SER A 405 -45.39 -19.23 -18.66
C SER A 405 -46.23 -17.96 -18.45
N ASP A 406 -45.71 -17.06 -17.63
CA ASP A 406 -46.38 -15.81 -17.23
C ASP A 406 -45.89 -14.63 -18.10
N SER A 407 -44.99 -14.89 -19.06
CA SER A 407 -44.31 -13.89 -19.89
C SER A 407 -43.52 -12.84 -19.11
N THR A 408 -43.15 -13.13 -17.84
CA THR A 408 -42.39 -12.22 -16.98
C THR A 408 -40.88 -12.46 -17.05
N LEU A 409 -40.45 -13.54 -17.73
CA LEU A 409 -39.06 -13.93 -17.89
C LEU A 409 -38.85 -14.70 -19.20
N THR A 410 -37.66 -14.62 -19.77
CA THR A 410 -37.20 -15.47 -20.89
C THR A 410 -35.83 -16.07 -20.59
N HIS A 411 -35.50 -17.20 -21.22
CA HIS A 411 -34.16 -17.80 -21.12
C HIS A 411 -33.64 -18.32 -22.47
N THR A 412 -32.33 -18.58 -22.61
CA THR A 412 -31.69 -18.94 -23.89
C THR A 412 -31.50 -20.43 -24.15
N THR A 413 -31.44 -21.27 -23.12
CA THR A 413 -31.12 -22.69 -23.28
C THR A 413 -32.40 -23.49 -23.41
N THR A 414 -32.48 -24.35 -24.41
CA THR A 414 -33.67 -25.15 -24.73
C THR A 414 -33.32 -26.64 -24.83
N SER A 415 -32.40 -27.14 -24.01
CA SER A 415 -31.99 -28.55 -24.04
C SER A 415 -31.66 -29.05 -22.66
N ASP A 416 -32.05 -30.30 -22.40
CA ASP A 416 -31.75 -31.00 -21.16
C ASP A 416 -30.24 -31.08 -20.89
N ILE A 417 -29.89 -30.98 -19.61
CA ILE A 417 -28.55 -31.22 -19.09
C ILE A 417 -28.53 -32.63 -18.52
N GLY A 418 -27.90 -33.56 -19.23
CA GLY A 418 -27.69 -34.93 -18.77
C GLY A 418 -26.42 -35.09 -17.90
N ASP A 419 -26.25 -36.28 -17.32
CA ASP A 419 -25.16 -36.62 -16.40
C ASP A 419 -23.75 -36.17 -16.88
N GLY A 420 -23.00 -35.55 -15.96
CA GLY A 420 -21.65 -35.07 -16.18
C GLY A 420 -21.54 -33.88 -17.13
N LYS A 421 -22.66 -33.23 -17.47
CA LYS A 421 -22.69 -32.04 -18.33
C LYS A 421 -22.93 -30.77 -17.55
N SER A 422 -22.72 -29.66 -18.24
CA SER A 422 -23.06 -28.33 -17.74
C SER A 422 -23.59 -27.49 -18.89
N ALA A 423 -24.52 -26.59 -18.59
CA ALA A 423 -25.04 -25.63 -19.54
C ALA A 423 -25.15 -24.25 -18.90
N THR A 424 -25.14 -23.24 -19.76
CA THR A 424 -25.31 -21.84 -19.38
C THR A 424 -26.65 -21.37 -19.90
N SER A 425 -27.47 -20.78 -19.04
CA SER A 425 -28.77 -20.19 -19.38
C SER A 425 -28.78 -18.70 -19.03
N THR A 426 -28.90 -17.86 -20.05
CA THR A 426 -29.06 -16.42 -19.88
C THR A 426 -30.53 -16.12 -19.66
N ILE A 427 -30.85 -15.52 -18.52
CA ILE A 427 -32.19 -15.21 -18.06
C ILE A 427 -32.42 -13.71 -18.19
N THR A 428 -33.52 -13.30 -18.83
CA THR A 428 -33.90 -11.89 -19.00
C THR A 428 -35.30 -11.65 -18.42
N PHE A 429 -35.41 -10.69 -17.51
CA PHE A 429 -36.70 -10.22 -16.97
C PHE A 429 -37.46 -9.39 -18.00
N ALA A 430 -38.77 -9.61 -18.13
CA ALA A 430 -39.57 -8.96 -19.17
C ALA A 430 -39.90 -7.49 -18.86
N ASP A 431 -39.86 -7.08 -17.58
CA ASP A 431 -40.18 -5.71 -17.15
C ASP A 431 -39.33 -4.67 -17.88
N THR A 432 -39.94 -3.69 -18.55
CA THR A 432 -39.26 -2.72 -19.42
C THR A 432 -38.30 -1.78 -18.67
N GLY A 433 -38.43 -1.66 -17.34
CA GLY A 433 -37.48 -0.97 -16.46
C GLY A 433 -36.58 -1.91 -15.66
N GLY A 434 -36.62 -3.21 -15.96
CA GLY A 434 -36.03 -4.25 -15.11
C GLY A 434 -36.78 -4.44 -13.79
N VAL A 435 -36.31 -5.40 -13.00
CA VAL A 435 -36.76 -5.60 -11.62
C VAL A 435 -36.03 -4.59 -10.74
N THR A 436 -36.78 -3.69 -10.11
CA THR A 436 -36.23 -2.61 -9.29
C THR A 436 -36.05 -3.02 -7.84
N ILE A 437 -34.87 -2.75 -7.29
CA ILE A 437 -34.51 -2.86 -5.88
C ILE A 437 -34.38 -1.44 -5.34
N ALA A 438 -35.21 -1.09 -4.35
CA ALA A 438 -35.21 0.24 -3.75
C ALA A 438 -33.87 0.58 -3.08
N ALA A 439 -33.53 1.87 -3.04
CA ALA A 439 -32.29 2.37 -2.43
C ALA A 439 -32.09 1.81 -1.01
N GLY A 440 -30.87 1.33 -0.72
CA GLY A 440 -30.48 0.77 0.57
C GLY A 440 -31.23 -0.51 0.99
N SER A 441 -31.99 -1.11 0.08
CA SER A 441 -32.79 -2.32 0.34
C SER A 441 -32.21 -3.53 -0.39
N SER A 442 -32.60 -4.72 0.07
CA SER A 442 -32.21 -6.00 -0.52
C SER A 442 -33.43 -6.79 -0.97
N VAL A 443 -33.33 -7.44 -2.13
CA VAL A 443 -34.31 -8.40 -2.63
C VAL A 443 -33.63 -9.75 -2.82
N THR A 444 -34.19 -10.80 -2.22
CA THR A 444 -33.69 -12.16 -2.34
C THR A 444 -34.54 -12.93 -3.36
N PHE A 445 -33.85 -13.56 -4.29
CA PHE A 445 -34.42 -14.38 -5.35
C PHE A 445 -34.03 -15.84 -5.14
N GLN A 446 -35.00 -16.74 -5.26
CA GLN A 446 -34.81 -18.19 -5.28
C GLN A 446 -34.93 -18.68 -6.73
N VAL A 447 -33.91 -19.40 -7.21
CA VAL A 447 -33.93 -20.05 -8.51
C VAL A 447 -34.52 -21.46 -8.37
N TYR A 448 -35.42 -21.80 -9.29
CA TYR A 448 -36.03 -23.12 -9.41
C TYR A 448 -35.69 -23.72 -10.77
N ILE A 449 -35.49 -25.04 -10.80
CA ILE A 449 -35.20 -25.84 -11.98
C ILE A 449 -36.12 -27.07 -12.06
N ASN A 450 -36.25 -27.68 -13.24
CA ASN A 450 -36.94 -28.96 -13.41
C ASN A 450 -35.96 -30.13 -13.43
N VAL A 451 -36.04 -31.03 -12.45
CA VAL A 451 -35.23 -32.25 -12.38
C VAL A 451 -36.07 -33.43 -12.87
N THR A 452 -35.69 -34.03 -14.00
CA THR A 452 -36.50 -35.06 -14.68
C THR A 452 -36.03 -36.49 -14.41
N ALA A 453 -34.78 -36.67 -14.00
CA ALA A 453 -34.25 -38.00 -13.67
C ALA A 453 -33.15 -37.93 -12.59
N LEU A 454 -33.08 -38.96 -11.75
CA LEU A 454 -32.01 -39.20 -10.79
C LEU A 454 -31.49 -40.63 -10.94
N GLY A 455 -30.17 -40.80 -10.94
CA GLY A 455 -29.55 -42.11 -10.93
C GLY A 455 -29.65 -42.83 -9.59
N SER A 456 -29.23 -44.09 -9.58
CA SER A 456 -29.33 -44.99 -8.42
C SER A 456 -28.31 -44.74 -7.30
N GLY A 457 -27.38 -43.79 -7.47
CA GLY A 457 -26.36 -43.43 -6.49
C GLY A 457 -26.47 -41.98 -6.00
N SER A 458 -25.37 -41.44 -5.48
CA SER A 458 -25.27 -40.01 -5.15
C SER A 458 -25.49 -39.17 -6.40
N ALA A 459 -26.35 -38.15 -6.29
CA ALA A 459 -26.70 -37.24 -7.37
C ALA A 459 -26.67 -35.81 -6.84
N SER A 460 -26.28 -34.86 -7.69
CA SER A 460 -26.22 -33.44 -7.32
C SER A 460 -26.47 -32.54 -8.52
N VAL A 461 -27.00 -31.35 -8.24
CA VAL A 461 -27.09 -30.25 -9.19
C VAL A 461 -26.44 -29.03 -8.55
N GLN A 462 -25.58 -28.36 -9.32
CA GLN A 462 -24.91 -27.14 -8.91
C GLN A 462 -25.39 -25.95 -9.75
N GLY A 463 -25.65 -24.82 -9.10
CA GLY A 463 -25.99 -23.55 -9.72
C GLY A 463 -24.97 -22.47 -9.37
N LYS A 464 -24.62 -21.62 -10.34
CA LYS A 464 -23.73 -20.48 -10.15
C LYS A 464 -24.13 -19.33 -11.07
N LEU A 465 -24.19 -18.09 -10.55
CA LEU A 465 -24.23 -16.90 -11.38
C LEU A 465 -22.84 -16.59 -11.92
N ILE A 466 -22.73 -16.40 -13.23
CA ILE A 466 -21.47 -16.19 -13.94
C ILE A 466 -21.46 -14.86 -14.70
N LEU A 467 -20.25 -14.40 -15.02
CA LEU A 467 -19.99 -13.30 -15.94
C LEU A 467 -19.39 -13.83 -17.24
N HIS A 468 -19.58 -13.09 -18.33
CA HIS A 468 -18.82 -13.30 -19.54
C HIS A 468 -17.41 -12.71 -19.34
N THR A 469 -16.39 -13.28 -20.00
CA THR A 469 -15.00 -12.84 -19.82
C THR A 469 -14.77 -11.38 -20.19
N SER A 470 -15.57 -10.81 -21.11
CA SER A 470 -15.53 -9.38 -21.42
C SER A 470 -15.91 -8.51 -20.22
N GLU A 471 -16.92 -8.92 -19.45
CA GLU A 471 -17.40 -8.22 -18.25
C GLU A 471 -16.37 -8.28 -17.11
N GLU A 472 -15.49 -9.28 -17.07
CA GLU A 472 -14.41 -9.31 -16.08
C GLU A 472 -13.30 -8.31 -16.40
N SER A 473 -13.17 -7.92 -17.67
CA SER A 473 -12.08 -7.10 -18.19
C SER A 473 -12.41 -5.60 -18.24
N ALA A 474 -13.63 -5.24 -18.62
CA ALA A 474 -14.01 -3.84 -18.84
C ALA A 474 -15.50 -3.55 -18.56
N PRO A 475 -15.81 -2.33 -18.06
CA PRO A 475 -17.18 -1.85 -18.02
C PRO A 475 -17.68 -1.65 -19.45
N ALA A 476 -18.98 -1.89 -19.66
CA ALA A 476 -19.66 -1.42 -20.85
C ALA A 476 -19.85 0.10 -20.75
N THR A 477 -19.75 0.81 -21.87
CA THR A 477 -20.21 2.20 -21.94
C THR A 477 -21.72 2.22 -21.68
N PRO A 478 -22.21 3.08 -20.77
CA PRO A 478 -23.64 3.23 -20.53
C PRO A 478 -24.41 3.50 -21.82
N ALA A 479 -25.47 2.73 -22.05
CA ALA A 479 -26.25 2.77 -23.27
C ALA A 479 -27.65 2.18 -23.07
N ALA A 480 -28.49 2.26 -24.09
CA ALA A 480 -29.76 1.52 -24.14
C ALA A 480 -29.55 0.02 -23.94
N TYR A 481 -30.53 -0.64 -23.32
CA TYR A 481 -30.49 -2.07 -22.99
C TYR A 481 -30.11 -2.92 -24.20
N SER A 482 -30.71 -2.68 -25.37
CA SER A 482 -30.44 -3.45 -26.59
C SER A 482 -28.96 -3.41 -27.01
N SER A 483 -28.31 -2.27 -26.82
CA SER A 483 -26.89 -2.08 -27.16
C SER A 483 -26.01 -2.87 -26.21
N VAL A 484 -26.24 -2.74 -24.89
CA VAL A 484 -25.51 -3.52 -23.86
C VAL A 484 -25.78 -5.02 -24.03
N ALA A 485 -27.03 -5.38 -24.32
CA ALA A 485 -27.47 -6.75 -24.52
C ALA A 485 -26.76 -7.47 -25.68
N SER A 486 -26.41 -6.73 -26.73
CA SER A 486 -25.71 -7.27 -27.91
C SER A 486 -24.25 -7.65 -27.64
N GLY A 487 -23.64 -7.12 -26.57
CA GLY A 487 -22.22 -7.30 -26.23
C GLY A 487 -21.87 -8.60 -25.49
N ASN A 488 -22.70 -9.65 -25.58
CA ASN A 488 -22.57 -10.90 -24.81
C ASN A 488 -22.47 -10.70 -23.28
N ASN A 489 -23.10 -9.65 -22.74
CA ASN A 489 -23.11 -9.42 -21.30
C ASN A 489 -24.11 -10.36 -20.59
N TYR A 490 -23.63 -11.05 -19.56
CA TYR A 490 -24.35 -12.04 -18.76
C TYR A 490 -25.06 -11.42 -17.57
N PHE A 491 -24.56 -10.30 -17.05
CA PHE A 491 -25.24 -9.54 -16.01
C PHE A 491 -25.51 -8.13 -16.52
N ILE A 492 -26.79 -7.75 -16.62
CA ILE A 492 -27.19 -6.41 -17.07
C ILE A 492 -28.08 -5.78 -16.02
N TRP A 493 -27.66 -4.59 -15.59
CA TRP A 493 -28.32 -3.80 -14.56
C TRP A 493 -28.30 -2.33 -14.96
N SER A 494 -29.06 -1.51 -14.24
CA SER A 494 -29.08 -0.06 -14.39
C SER A 494 -28.96 0.62 -13.04
N ASP A 495 -28.19 1.72 -13.02
CA ASP A 495 -28.06 2.62 -11.88
C ASP A 495 -29.18 3.68 -11.84
N ASN A 496 -30.16 3.63 -12.75
CA ASN A 496 -31.26 4.57 -12.87
C ASN A 496 -30.77 6.04 -12.91
N SER A 497 -29.64 6.28 -13.57
CA SER A 497 -29.05 7.62 -13.74
C SER A 497 -29.84 8.49 -14.71
N GLU A 498 -30.48 7.89 -15.70
CA GLU A 498 -31.30 8.59 -16.68
C GLU A 498 -32.75 8.70 -16.22
N VAL A 499 -33.34 9.89 -16.43
CA VAL A 499 -34.71 10.18 -16.03
C VAL A 499 -35.49 10.71 -17.24
N PRO A 500 -36.52 9.97 -17.73
CA PRO A 500 -37.03 8.70 -17.20
C PRO A 500 -36.19 7.48 -17.59
N HIS A 501 -36.09 6.51 -16.67
CA HIS A 501 -35.47 5.20 -16.89
C HIS A 501 -36.36 4.30 -17.76
N SER A 502 -35.76 3.61 -18.74
CA SER A 502 -36.43 2.65 -19.64
C SER A 502 -35.42 1.76 -20.37
N GLU A 503 -35.86 0.76 -21.14
CA GLU A 503 -34.95 0.02 -22.04
C GLU A 503 -34.18 0.91 -23.04
N SER A 504 -34.69 2.11 -23.35
CA SER A 504 -34.04 3.07 -24.26
C SER A 504 -33.15 4.11 -23.57
N SER A 505 -33.15 4.18 -22.23
CA SER A 505 -32.28 5.12 -21.52
C SER A 505 -30.82 4.65 -21.53
N SER A 506 -29.89 5.59 -21.48
CA SER A 506 -28.44 5.34 -21.55
C SER A 506 -27.81 5.02 -20.18
N ASP A 507 -28.51 4.25 -19.36
CA ASP A 507 -28.11 3.91 -17.99
C ASP A 507 -28.06 2.40 -17.75
N TRP A 508 -28.01 1.58 -18.83
CA TRP A 508 -27.75 0.15 -18.72
C TRP A 508 -26.26 -0.15 -18.75
N LEU A 509 -25.87 -1.10 -17.92
CA LEU A 509 -24.51 -1.43 -17.53
C LEU A 509 -24.30 -2.94 -17.54
N ASN A 510 -23.03 -3.38 -17.58
CA ASN A 510 -22.68 -4.80 -17.50
C ASN A 510 -22.20 -5.22 -16.10
N GLY A 511 -21.92 -6.50 -15.88
CA GLY A 511 -21.49 -7.04 -14.59
C GLY A 511 -20.07 -6.69 -14.15
N TYR A 512 -19.40 -5.72 -14.79
CA TYR A 512 -18.01 -5.38 -14.47
C TYR A 512 -17.84 -4.96 -13.01
N LYS A 513 -17.04 -5.74 -12.27
CA LYS A 513 -16.69 -5.48 -10.86
C LYS A 513 -17.88 -5.27 -9.91
N VAL A 514 -19.07 -5.73 -10.28
CA VAL A 514 -20.20 -5.84 -9.35
C VAL A 514 -19.77 -6.75 -8.20
N GLU A 515 -19.89 -6.27 -6.97
CA GLU A 515 -19.39 -7.00 -5.81
C GLU A 515 -20.15 -8.32 -5.63
N GLY A 516 -19.40 -9.40 -5.37
CA GLY A 516 -19.94 -10.76 -5.27
C GLY A 516 -20.06 -11.53 -6.59
N MET A 517 -19.72 -10.92 -7.72
CA MET A 517 -19.69 -11.57 -9.04
C MET A 517 -18.26 -11.86 -9.55
N PRO A 518 -18.04 -13.00 -10.25
CA PRO A 518 -18.94 -14.14 -10.34
C PRO A 518 -19.05 -14.89 -9.01
N THR A 519 -20.15 -15.61 -8.81
CA THR A 519 -20.50 -16.19 -7.51
C THR A 519 -19.80 -17.54 -7.25
N SER A 520 -19.81 -18.04 -6.01
CA SER A 520 -19.50 -19.44 -5.73
C SER A 520 -20.66 -20.35 -6.15
N ALA A 521 -20.37 -21.60 -6.53
CA ALA A 521 -21.42 -22.56 -6.83
C ALA A 521 -22.18 -22.99 -5.56
N LYS A 522 -23.49 -23.22 -5.71
CA LYS A 522 -24.40 -23.76 -4.68
C LYS A 522 -24.91 -25.12 -5.13
N THR A 523 -25.00 -26.06 -4.21
CA THR A 523 -25.24 -27.48 -4.53
C THR A 523 -26.47 -27.98 -3.79
N ILE A 524 -27.38 -28.60 -4.52
CA ILE A 524 -28.41 -29.48 -3.96
C ILE A 524 -28.05 -30.92 -4.27
N SER A 525 -28.25 -31.82 -3.31
CA SER A 525 -27.82 -33.21 -3.43
C SER A 525 -28.90 -34.18 -2.96
N LYS A 526 -28.96 -35.34 -3.60
CA LYS A 526 -29.80 -36.45 -3.16
C LYS A 526 -29.21 -36.96 -1.85
N SER A 527 -30.03 -37.16 -0.82
CA SER A 527 -29.59 -37.78 0.42
C SER A 527 -28.94 -39.13 0.13
N SER A 528 -27.78 -39.39 0.74
CA SER A 528 -27.01 -40.64 0.63
C SER A 528 -27.86 -41.89 0.78
#